data_AF-A0A0C9VEC1-F1
#
_entry.id   AF-A0A0C9VEC1-F1
#
_cell.length_a   1.000
_cell.length_b   1.000
_cell.length_c   1.000
_cell.angle_alpha   90.00
_cell.angle_beta   90.00
_cell.angle_gamma   90.00
#
_symmetry.space_group_name_H-M   'P 1'
#
loop_
_entity.id
_entity.type
_entity.pdbx_description
1 polymer ?
#
loop_
_entity_poly.entity_id
_entity_poly.type
_entity_poly.pdbx_seq_one_letter_code
_entity_poly.pdbx_strand_id
1 'polypeptide(L)'
;MALPLDDATDAGSDVDMMSSGRVSPAPSLYSFHSSIDGRTILRDLHGRILNNSNDVSDYSLIDGITRIHVSTKLYMLPADGEEHDRLDLQHGIYTLSLGGLYPAAVREEVKALLAPRKLGRPAILDVGTGSGSWAMAMAREFPHAEVVGMDLAPVRLVSSIPSNCRFEIDDANLGFAHYQGSFDVVHARAVGGGIRDFLTLLAELANTVRPGGMLLFADGEMQLYDENMQPLPVAEPGDELFSWTQRVFHATYHAMKSRGSQVDTPSLLPTWLSRIPDLHKIGSQKIFIPLGPWKKGDPREEALSEMLRTNGLMHMAGMKPLLLEDGYLADTVDLWISEAQRELAGLTARLYTRWSFAWAERKIEESAAAV
;
A
#
# COMPACT_ATOMS: atom_id res chain seq x y z
N MET A 1 63.01 -34.70 -17.17
CA MET A 1 62.62 -33.41 -17.75
C MET A 1 61.58 -33.73 -18.81
N ALA A 2 60.27 -33.51 -18.66
CA ALA A 2 59.54 -32.52 -17.83
C ALA A 2 59.95 -31.08 -18.19
N LEU A 3 59.05 -30.15 -18.54
CA LEU A 3 57.56 -30.07 -18.65
C LEU A 3 57.25 -28.81 -19.53
N PRO A 4 56.01 -28.28 -19.74
CA PRO A 4 54.63 -28.79 -19.57
C PRO A 4 53.69 -28.52 -20.79
N LEU A 5 52.41 -28.92 -20.67
CA LEU A 5 51.10 -28.24 -20.94
C LEU A 5 50.99 -27.08 -21.97
N ASP A 6 49.82 -26.79 -22.56
CA ASP A 6 48.46 -27.41 -22.50
C ASP A 6 48.14 -28.12 -23.86
N ASP A 7 46.95 -28.32 -24.44
CA ASP A 7 45.52 -28.03 -24.16
C ASP A 7 44.63 -29.05 -24.93
N ALA A 8 43.35 -29.25 -24.54
CA ALA A 8 42.35 -30.00 -25.32
C ALA A 8 40.88 -29.72 -24.92
N THR A 9 40.03 -29.41 -25.90
CA THR A 9 38.58 -29.23 -25.74
C THR A 9 37.82 -30.56 -25.60
N ASP A 10 36.82 -30.63 -24.72
CA ASP A 10 35.83 -31.72 -24.64
C ASP A 10 34.40 -31.20 -24.88
N ALA A 11 33.47 -32.09 -25.24
CA ALA A 11 32.15 -31.73 -25.78
C ALA A 11 30.99 -32.54 -25.20
N GLY A 12 29.85 -31.86 -25.01
CA GLY A 12 28.56 -32.47 -24.67
C GLY A 12 27.63 -31.46 -23.97
N SER A 13 26.31 -31.60 -24.05
CA SER A 13 25.50 -32.48 -24.89
C SER A 13 24.05 -31.97 -24.87
N ASP A 14 23.37 -31.91 -26.01
CA ASP A 14 21.98 -31.43 -26.07
C ASP A 14 21.00 -32.30 -25.27
N VAL A 15 20.12 -31.67 -24.51
CA VAL A 15 18.94 -32.30 -23.88
C VAL A 15 17.74 -31.36 -24.02
N ASP A 16 16.75 -31.76 -24.82
CA ASP A 16 15.51 -31.01 -25.03
C ASP A 16 14.70 -30.84 -23.73
N MET A 17 14.17 -29.63 -23.51
CA MET A 17 13.22 -29.29 -22.45
C MET A 17 12.05 -28.46 -23.01
N MET A 18 11.32 -29.05 -23.96
CA MET A 18 10.04 -28.53 -24.45
C MET A 18 8.86 -29.17 -23.71
N SER A 19 8.31 -28.51 -22.67
CA SER A 19 6.89 -28.65 -22.31
C SER A 19 6.34 -27.60 -21.35
N SER A 20 5.20 -27.01 -21.73
CA SER A 20 4.07 -26.60 -20.87
C SER A 20 4.35 -25.72 -19.63
N GLY A 21 4.43 -24.40 -19.85
CA GLY A 21 4.03 -23.38 -18.88
C GLY A 21 3.23 -22.29 -19.61
N ARG A 22 2.02 -21.92 -19.15
CA ARG A 22 1.22 -20.87 -19.79
C ARG A 22 1.74 -19.49 -19.38
N VAL A 23 2.47 -18.84 -20.29
CA VAL A 23 2.88 -17.43 -20.14
C VAL A 23 1.65 -16.52 -20.22
N SER A 24 1.59 -15.48 -19.38
CA SER A 24 0.52 -14.47 -19.47
C SER A 24 0.64 -13.68 -20.80
N PRO A 25 -0.47 -13.33 -21.49
CA PRO A 25 -0.40 -12.66 -22.80
C PRO A 25 0.31 -11.30 -22.80
N ALA A 26 0.45 -10.68 -21.62
CA ALA A 26 1.48 -9.68 -21.34
C ALA A 26 2.20 -10.12 -20.05
N PRO A 27 3.55 -10.14 -20.03
CA PRO A 27 4.29 -10.42 -18.80
C PRO A 27 4.13 -9.25 -17.81
N SER A 28 4.18 -9.54 -16.51
CA SER A 28 4.53 -8.50 -15.54
C SER A 28 5.95 -8.00 -15.83
N LEU A 29 6.17 -6.69 -15.69
CA LEU A 29 7.39 -6.05 -16.21
C LEU A 29 8.67 -6.59 -15.57
N TYR A 30 8.62 -6.99 -14.29
CA TYR A 30 9.69 -7.73 -13.63
C TYR A 30 9.18 -8.54 -12.44
N SER A 31 9.75 -9.73 -12.22
CA SER A 31 9.64 -10.49 -10.97
C SER A 31 11.00 -10.46 -10.28
N PHE A 32 11.10 -9.75 -9.15
CA PHE A 32 12.37 -9.54 -8.45
C PHE A 32 12.77 -10.74 -7.57
N HIS A 33 14.01 -11.20 -7.69
CA HIS A 33 14.60 -12.24 -6.86
C HIS A 33 16.00 -11.86 -6.37
N SER A 34 16.12 -11.57 -5.07
CA SER A 34 17.29 -10.91 -4.46
C SER A 34 18.63 -11.66 -4.58
N SER A 35 18.61 -12.97 -4.85
CA SER A 35 19.82 -13.78 -5.10
C SER A 35 20.41 -13.57 -6.51
N ILE A 36 19.63 -13.00 -7.44
CA ILE A 36 20.00 -12.70 -8.82
C ILE A 36 20.13 -11.18 -9.03
N ASP A 37 19.18 -10.42 -8.49
CA ASP A 37 18.94 -9.01 -8.83
C ASP A 37 19.60 -8.00 -7.88
N GLY A 38 20.41 -8.46 -6.92
CA GLY A 38 20.96 -7.66 -5.82
C GLY A 38 21.95 -6.54 -6.19
N ARG A 39 22.11 -6.20 -7.49
CA ARG A 39 22.91 -5.07 -7.99
C ARG A 39 22.29 -4.48 -9.26
N THR A 40 21.81 -3.24 -9.15
CA THR A 40 21.55 -2.25 -10.22
C THR A 40 20.89 -2.77 -11.51
N ILE A 41 19.57 -2.55 -11.60
CA ILE A 41 18.76 -2.75 -12.81
C ILE A 41 18.29 -1.38 -13.29
N LEU A 42 18.89 -0.92 -14.39
CA LEU A 42 18.34 0.09 -15.30
C LEU A 42 18.06 -0.62 -16.62
N ARG A 43 16.80 -0.75 -17.01
CA ARG A 43 16.40 -1.43 -18.26
C ARG A 43 15.21 -0.75 -18.92
N ASP A 44 15.33 -0.47 -20.22
CA ASP A 44 14.18 -0.25 -21.08
C ASP A 44 13.52 -1.61 -21.38
N LEU A 45 12.26 -1.74 -20.99
CA LEU A 45 11.40 -2.87 -21.35
C LEU A 45 10.13 -2.32 -22.01
N HIS A 46 10.04 -2.50 -23.33
CA HIS A 46 8.93 -2.06 -24.17
C HIS A 46 8.64 -0.55 -24.13
N GLY A 47 9.67 0.29 -24.00
CA GLY A 47 9.56 1.75 -23.91
C GLY A 47 9.28 2.24 -22.48
N ARG A 48 9.44 1.40 -21.46
CA ARG A 48 9.33 1.74 -20.03
C ARG A 48 10.68 1.57 -19.37
N ILE A 49 11.19 2.60 -18.70
CA ILE A 49 12.41 2.51 -17.90
C ILE A 49 12.07 1.90 -16.54
N LEU A 50 12.48 0.67 -16.30
CA LEU A 50 12.56 0.12 -14.95
C LEU A 50 13.90 0.53 -14.33
N ASN A 51 13.85 1.14 -13.14
CA ASN A 51 15.02 1.57 -12.39
C ASN A 51 14.90 1.12 -10.92
N ASN A 52 15.81 0.27 -10.44
CA ASN A 52 15.91 -0.08 -9.01
C ASN A 52 16.95 0.77 -8.24
N SER A 53 17.49 1.81 -8.87
CA SER A 53 18.52 2.70 -8.32
C SER A 53 18.28 4.17 -8.73
N ASN A 54 17.54 4.90 -7.88
CA ASN A 54 17.56 6.36 -7.80
C ASN A 54 17.52 7.13 -9.13
N ASP A 55 16.36 7.24 -9.78
CA ASP A 55 16.11 8.37 -10.69
C ASP A 55 15.78 9.63 -9.85
N VAL A 56 16.78 10.04 -9.07
CA VAL A 56 16.65 11.14 -8.11
C VAL A 56 16.88 12.44 -8.85
N SER A 57 15.77 13.08 -9.21
CA SER A 57 15.73 14.43 -9.77
C SER A 57 16.11 15.52 -8.75
N ASP A 58 16.15 15.21 -7.44
CA ASP A 58 16.66 16.13 -6.42
C ASP A 58 17.35 15.41 -5.23
N TYR A 59 18.69 15.48 -5.17
CA TYR A 59 19.50 14.99 -4.04
C TYR A 59 19.68 16.11 -3.00
N SER A 60 18.61 16.42 -2.26
CA SER A 60 18.71 17.33 -1.10
C SER A 60 19.45 16.64 0.06
N LEU A 61 20.75 16.94 0.24
CA LEU A 61 21.55 16.51 1.39
C LEU A 61 21.11 17.22 2.67
N ILE A 62 20.04 16.72 3.29
CA ILE A 62 19.55 17.17 4.60
C ILE A 62 20.16 16.27 5.68
N ASP A 63 20.95 16.86 6.57
CA ASP A 63 21.53 16.28 7.79
C ASP A 63 22.37 14.99 7.64
N GLY A 64 22.87 14.72 6.43
CA GLY A 64 23.87 13.66 6.18
C GLY A 64 23.32 12.22 6.19
N ILE A 65 22.00 12.05 6.22
CA ILE A 65 21.33 10.75 6.09
C ILE A 65 20.82 10.59 4.65
N THR A 66 21.21 9.50 3.98
CA THR A 66 20.75 9.20 2.62
C THR A 66 19.28 8.76 2.61
N ARG A 67 18.36 9.71 2.44
CA ARG A 67 16.94 9.42 2.19
C ARG A 67 16.69 9.10 0.71
N ILE A 68 15.79 8.16 0.44
CA ILE A 68 15.43 7.71 -0.91
C ILE A 68 14.07 8.31 -1.28
N HIS A 69 14.06 9.30 -2.17
CA HIS A 69 12.83 9.86 -2.70
C HIS A 69 12.43 9.13 -4.00
N VAL A 70 11.46 8.21 -3.91
CA VAL A 70 10.76 7.69 -5.10
C VAL A 70 9.66 8.69 -5.47
N SER A 71 10.08 9.87 -5.95
CA SER A 71 9.17 10.94 -6.33
C SER A 71 8.48 10.60 -7.65
N THR A 72 7.21 10.22 -7.56
CA THR A 72 6.26 10.62 -8.59
C THR A 72 5.67 11.98 -8.18
N LYS A 73 5.02 12.72 -9.08
CA LYS A 73 4.37 14.01 -8.74
C LYS A 73 3.25 13.94 -7.67
N LEU A 74 2.95 12.75 -7.16
CA LEU A 74 1.79 12.44 -6.31
C LEU A 74 2.23 11.69 -5.05
N TYR A 75 3.10 10.68 -5.19
CA TYR A 75 3.70 9.99 -4.05
C TYR A 75 5.04 10.64 -3.67
N MET A 76 5.05 11.29 -2.50
CA MET A 76 6.15 12.13 -2.01
C MET A 76 6.68 11.70 -0.62
N LEU A 77 6.19 10.60 -0.05
CA LEU A 77 6.76 10.02 1.17
C LEU A 77 8.10 9.32 0.83
N PRO A 78 9.14 9.42 1.68
CA PRO A 78 10.40 8.72 1.43
C PRO A 78 10.21 7.20 1.36
N ALA A 79 10.81 6.53 0.39
CA ALA A 79 10.82 5.06 0.30
C ALA A 79 11.97 4.46 1.14
N ASP A 80 12.32 5.09 2.26
CA ASP A 80 13.48 4.74 3.07
C ASP A 80 13.15 3.76 4.22
N GLY A 81 14.12 3.51 5.09
CA GLY A 81 13.96 2.58 6.20
C GLY A 81 12.95 3.03 7.25
N GLU A 82 12.88 4.34 7.54
CA GLU A 82 12.02 4.89 8.59
C GLU A 82 10.54 4.78 8.18
N GLU A 83 10.23 5.03 6.90
CA GLU A 83 8.88 4.84 6.36
C GLU A 83 8.51 3.35 6.29
N HIS A 84 9.43 2.44 5.96
CA HIS A 84 9.15 1.00 6.00
C HIS A 84 8.81 0.52 7.43
N ASP A 85 9.55 0.99 8.44
CA ASP A 85 9.25 0.69 9.85
C ASP A 85 7.90 1.31 10.28
N ARG A 86 7.54 2.49 9.75
CA ARG A 86 6.21 3.10 9.94
C ARG A 86 5.10 2.27 9.27
N LEU A 87 5.31 1.77 8.06
CA LEU A 87 4.32 0.97 7.32
C LEU A 87 4.07 -0.40 7.98
N ASP A 88 5.08 -1.02 8.59
CA ASP A 88 4.91 -2.24 9.39
C ASP A 88 4.16 -1.97 10.71
N LEU A 89 4.43 -0.84 11.38
CA LEU A 89 3.61 -0.38 12.51
C LEU A 89 2.16 -0.11 12.07
N GLN A 90 1.95 0.50 10.89
CA GLN A 90 0.64 0.75 10.31
C GLN A 90 -0.10 -0.55 9.96
N HIS A 91 0.61 -1.56 9.44
CA HIS A 91 0.05 -2.90 9.28
C HIS A 91 -0.41 -3.47 10.63
N GLY A 92 0.39 -3.32 11.69
CA GLY A 92 0.02 -3.73 13.05
C GLY A 92 -1.28 -3.06 13.52
N ILE A 93 -1.42 -1.75 13.32
CA ILE A 93 -2.63 -0.97 13.65
C ILE A 93 -3.85 -1.51 12.89
N TYR A 94 -3.73 -1.71 11.57
CA TYR A 94 -4.80 -2.28 10.74
C TYR A 94 -5.24 -3.67 11.26
N THR A 95 -4.29 -4.60 11.42
CA THR A 95 -4.56 -5.98 11.83
C THR A 95 -5.13 -6.07 13.25
N LEU A 96 -4.64 -5.25 14.19
CA LEU A 96 -5.14 -5.19 15.56
C LEU A 96 -6.53 -4.54 15.64
N SER A 97 -6.86 -3.59 14.77
CA SER A 97 -8.19 -2.97 14.67
C SER A 97 -9.24 -3.98 14.16
N LEU A 98 -8.92 -4.67 13.06
CA LEU A 98 -9.81 -5.65 12.41
C LEU A 98 -9.91 -6.99 13.17
N GLY A 99 -8.93 -7.30 14.02
CA GLY A 99 -8.79 -8.63 14.62
C GLY A 99 -8.45 -9.70 13.57
N GLY A 100 -7.58 -9.37 12.62
CA GLY A 100 -7.21 -10.19 11.46
C GLY A 100 -6.79 -9.34 10.27
N LEU A 101 -6.35 -9.97 9.18
CA LEU A 101 -5.77 -9.27 8.02
C LEU A 101 -6.81 -8.55 7.12
N TYR A 102 -8.09 -8.86 7.29
CA TYR A 102 -9.22 -8.37 6.49
C TYR A 102 -10.49 -8.27 7.36
N PRO A 103 -11.51 -7.48 6.96
CA PRO A 103 -12.70 -7.23 7.78
C PRO A 103 -13.45 -8.50 8.19
N ALA A 104 -13.90 -8.55 9.45
CA ALA A 104 -14.63 -9.69 10.00
C ALA A 104 -15.92 -10.02 9.21
N ALA A 105 -16.52 -9.02 8.56
CA ALA A 105 -17.75 -9.14 7.77
C ALA A 105 -17.59 -9.82 6.39
N VAL A 106 -16.36 -10.15 5.97
CA VAL A 106 -16.07 -10.92 4.74
C VAL A 106 -15.21 -12.16 5.02
N ARG A 107 -15.13 -12.58 6.29
CA ARG A 107 -14.09 -13.50 6.73
C ARG A 107 -14.24 -14.91 6.15
N GLU A 108 -15.47 -15.41 6.03
CA GLU A 108 -15.70 -16.76 5.51
C GLU A 108 -15.73 -16.77 3.98
N GLU A 109 -16.11 -15.66 3.35
CA GLU A 109 -16.01 -15.40 1.91
C GLU A 109 -14.55 -15.41 1.44
N VAL A 110 -13.67 -14.63 2.09
CA VAL A 110 -12.23 -14.61 1.78
C VAL A 110 -11.60 -15.99 1.96
N LYS A 111 -11.92 -16.70 3.06
CA LYS A 111 -11.47 -18.10 3.26
C LYS A 111 -11.96 -19.05 2.17
N ALA A 112 -13.21 -18.91 1.71
CA ALA A 112 -13.79 -19.78 0.69
C ALA A 112 -13.16 -19.53 -0.69
N LEU A 113 -12.93 -18.26 -1.06
CA LEU A 113 -12.22 -17.87 -2.28
C LEU A 113 -10.77 -18.35 -2.27
N LEU A 114 -10.12 -18.30 -1.11
CA LEU A 114 -8.74 -18.72 -0.92
C LEU A 114 -8.60 -20.18 -0.44
N ALA A 115 -9.64 -21.01 -0.55
CA ALA A 115 -9.58 -22.41 -0.16
C ALA A 115 -8.78 -23.28 -1.17
N PRO A 116 -8.13 -24.39 -0.74
CA PRO A 116 -7.50 -25.32 -1.65
C PRO A 116 -8.49 -25.90 -2.67
N ARG A 117 -8.16 -25.83 -3.96
CA ARG A 117 -9.04 -26.29 -5.06
C ARG A 117 -8.34 -27.28 -6.00
N LYS A 118 -9.14 -28.07 -6.73
CA LYS A 118 -8.67 -29.17 -7.59
C LYS A 118 -7.93 -28.73 -8.85
N LEU A 119 -8.10 -27.48 -9.30
CA LEU A 119 -7.52 -26.96 -10.53
C LEU A 119 -7.08 -25.51 -10.33
N GLY A 120 -5.82 -25.23 -10.64
CA GLY A 120 -5.18 -23.95 -10.34
C GLY A 120 -5.00 -23.69 -8.84
N ARG A 121 -4.30 -22.62 -8.50
CA ARG A 121 -4.17 -22.12 -7.11
C ARG A 121 -5.07 -20.90 -6.93
N PRO A 122 -5.59 -20.62 -5.73
CA PRO A 122 -6.09 -19.30 -5.40
C PRO A 122 -4.98 -18.26 -5.54
N ALA A 123 -5.30 -17.05 -5.97
CA ALA A 123 -4.31 -15.99 -6.16
C ALA A 123 -4.76 -14.67 -5.51
N ILE A 124 -3.80 -13.95 -4.95
CA ILE A 124 -3.97 -12.67 -4.24
C ILE A 124 -3.08 -11.61 -4.88
N LEU A 125 -3.63 -10.41 -5.10
CA LEU A 125 -2.86 -9.20 -5.41
C LEU A 125 -2.95 -8.21 -4.24
N ASP A 126 -1.83 -7.57 -3.91
CA ASP A 126 -1.71 -6.49 -2.92
C ASP A 126 -1.11 -5.25 -3.61
N VAL A 127 -1.94 -4.26 -3.91
CA VAL A 127 -1.57 -3.06 -4.69
C VAL A 127 -1.21 -1.92 -3.74
N GLY A 128 0.00 -1.37 -3.89
CA GLY A 128 0.61 -0.50 -2.89
C GLY A 128 1.06 -1.31 -1.66
N THR A 129 1.76 -2.43 -1.90
CA THR A 129 2.15 -3.36 -0.83
C THR A 129 3.12 -2.74 0.18
N GLY A 130 3.84 -1.67 -0.19
CA GLY A 130 4.76 -0.93 0.68
C GLY A 130 5.86 -1.82 1.25
N SER A 131 5.87 -2.01 2.57
CA SER A 131 6.78 -2.95 3.26
C SER A 131 6.46 -4.44 3.04
N GLY A 132 5.41 -4.77 2.28
CA GLY A 132 5.05 -6.13 1.92
C GLY A 132 4.46 -6.96 3.06
N SER A 133 4.27 -6.40 4.26
CA SER A 133 3.84 -7.15 5.44
C SER A 133 2.40 -7.64 5.37
N TRP A 134 1.51 -7.02 4.59
CA TRP A 134 0.18 -7.59 4.31
C TRP A 134 0.26 -8.80 3.37
N ALA A 135 0.89 -8.66 2.20
CA ALA A 135 1.15 -9.77 1.30
C ALA A 135 1.85 -10.97 1.99
N MET A 136 2.92 -10.72 2.76
CA MET A 136 3.62 -11.78 3.51
C MET A 136 2.76 -12.43 4.61
N ALA A 137 1.85 -11.68 5.25
CA ALA A 137 0.93 -12.25 6.24
C ALA A 137 -0.14 -13.12 5.58
N MET A 138 -0.75 -12.66 4.48
CA MET A 138 -1.72 -13.45 3.71
C MET A 138 -1.09 -14.70 3.11
N ALA A 139 0.15 -14.62 2.64
CA ALA A 139 0.90 -15.78 2.14
C ALA A 139 1.18 -16.83 3.22
N ARG A 140 1.34 -16.42 4.48
CA ARG A 140 1.47 -17.31 5.65
C ARG A 140 0.13 -17.89 6.11
N GLU A 141 -0.96 -17.15 5.99
CA GLU A 141 -2.33 -17.62 6.31
C GLU A 141 -2.86 -18.61 5.25
N PHE A 142 -2.54 -18.38 3.97
CA PHE A 142 -2.96 -19.19 2.83
C PHE A 142 -1.77 -19.76 2.03
N PRO A 143 -0.98 -20.71 2.57
CA PRO A 143 0.26 -21.21 1.95
C PRO A 143 0.05 -21.89 0.58
N HIS A 144 -1.15 -22.39 0.31
CA HIS A 144 -1.57 -22.97 -0.97
C HIS A 144 -1.98 -21.92 -2.01
N ALA A 145 -2.34 -20.70 -1.60
CA ALA A 145 -2.57 -19.58 -2.50
C ALA A 145 -1.24 -18.99 -2.99
N GLU A 146 -1.28 -18.25 -4.11
CA GLU A 146 -0.17 -17.44 -4.62
C GLU A 146 -0.42 -15.96 -4.30
N VAL A 147 0.61 -15.22 -3.89
CA VAL A 147 0.49 -13.82 -3.49
C VAL A 147 1.47 -12.97 -4.28
N VAL A 148 0.98 -11.84 -4.79
CA VAL A 148 1.77 -10.84 -5.51
C VAL A 148 1.58 -9.50 -4.82
N GLY A 149 2.66 -8.92 -4.32
CA GLY A 149 2.68 -7.52 -3.93
C GLY A 149 3.22 -6.65 -5.07
N MET A 150 2.54 -5.54 -5.36
CA MET A 150 2.92 -4.57 -6.37
C MET A 150 3.09 -3.19 -5.73
N ASP A 151 4.16 -2.48 -6.09
CA ASP A 151 4.42 -1.12 -5.63
C ASP A 151 5.30 -0.33 -6.62
N LEU A 152 5.39 0.99 -6.44
CA LEU A 152 6.33 1.86 -7.12
C LEU A 152 7.78 1.67 -6.60
N ALA A 153 7.92 1.28 -5.33
CA ALA A 153 9.20 1.10 -4.66
C ALA A 153 9.53 -0.38 -4.36
N PRO A 154 10.82 -0.80 -4.37
CA PRO A 154 11.20 -2.15 -3.98
C PRO A 154 11.02 -2.39 -2.47
N VAL A 155 10.32 -3.47 -2.12
CA VAL A 155 10.08 -3.88 -0.72
C VAL A 155 11.39 -4.12 0.05
N ARG A 156 11.60 -3.42 1.18
CA ARG A 156 12.75 -3.66 2.08
C ARG A 156 12.64 -5.01 2.80
N LEU A 157 13.31 -6.03 2.27
CA LEU A 157 13.26 -7.41 2.76
C LEU A 157 13.95 -7.61 4.13
N VAL A 158 13.22 -7.34 5.22
CA VAL A 158 13.67 -7.57 6.62
C VAL A 158 13.51 -9.03 7.10
N SER A 159 12.80 -9.88 6.36
CA SER A 159 12.65 -11.31 6.66
C SER A 159 12.53 -12.14 5.39
N SER A 160 12.56 -13.48 5.50
CA SER A 160 12.38 -14.37 4.36
C SER A 160 10.96 -14.27 3.79
N ILE A 161 10.89 -14.01 2.48
CA ILE A 161 9.65 -14.05 1.71
C ILE A 161 9.12 -15.49 1.72
N PRO A 162 7.82 -15.73 2.02
CA PRO A 162 7.19 -17.04 1.84
C PRO A 162 7.31 -17.52 0.39
N SER A 163 7.55 -18.82 0.16
CA SER A 163 7.79 -19.37 -1.19
C SER A 163 6.59 -19.29 -2.15
N ASN A 164 5.42 -18.90 -1.65
CA ASN A 164 4.22 -18.61 -2.40
C ASN A 164 3.94 -17.10 -2.59
N CYS A 165 4.83 -16.22 -2.15
CA CYS A 165 4.74 -14.77 -2.27
C CYS A 165 5.84 -14.23 -3.18
N ARG A 166 5.54 -13.25 -4.02
CA ARG A 166 6.54 -12.49 -4.80
C ARG A 166 6.21 -11.01 -4.84
N PHE A 167 7.19 -10.20 -5.23
CA PHE A 167 7.06 -8.76 -5.38
C PHE A 167 7.44 -8.30 -6.80
N GLU A 168 6.65 -7.39 -7.34
CA GLU A 168 6.78 -6.82 -8.69
C GLU A 168 6.75 -5.28 -8.58
N ILE A 169 7.51 -4.59 -9.43
CA ILE A 169 7.60 -3.11 -9.43
C ILE A 169 6.84 -2.58 -10.65
N ASP A 170 5.79 -1.79 -10.44
CA ASP A 170 4.98 -1.16 -11.50
C ASP A 170 4.19 0.06 -10.97
N ASP A 171 3.74 0.95 -11.85
CA ASP A 171 2.89 2.09 -11.50
C ASP A 171 1.41 1.73 -11.66
N ALA A 172 0.67 1.70 -10.56
CA ALA A 172 -0.78 1.49 -10.53
C ALA A 172 -1.58 2.50 -11.38
N ASN A 173 -0.99 3.64 -11.77
CA ASN A 173 -1.58 4.60 -12.69
C ASN A 173 -1.30 4.28 -14.18
N LEU A 174 -0.61 3.18 -14.52
CA LEU A 174 -0.36 2.70 -15.90
C LEU A 174 -1.24 1.51 -16.31
N GLY A 175 -2.08 1.03 -15.39
CA GLY A 175 -3.16 0.09 -15.67
C GLY A 175 -2.80 -1.40 -15.65
N PHE A 176 -3.83 -2.22 -15.48
CA PHE A 176 -3.70 -3.61 -15.01
C PHE A 176 -4.04 -4.67 -16.08
N ALA A 177 -3.90 -4.33 -17.36
CA ALA A 177 -4.26 -5.21 -18.49
C ALA A 177 -3.55 -6.58 -18.46
N HIS A 178 -2.33 -6.65 -17.90
CA HIS A 178 -1.53 -7.87 -17.79
C HIS A 178 -2.02 -8.86 -16.69
N TYR A 179 -3.02 -8.45 -15.90
CA TYR A 179 -3.56 -9.17 -14.74
C TYR A 179 -5.06 -9.51 -14.86
N GLN A 180 -5.70 -9.30 -16.01
CA GLN A 180 -7.14 -9.56 -16.19
C GLN A 180 -7.54 -10.97 -15.75
N GLY A 181 -8.59 -11.10 -14.93
CA GLY A 181 -9.11 -12.37 -14.41
C GLY A 181 -8.09 -13.25 -13.65
N SER A 182 -7.03 -12.67 -13.10
CA SER A 182 -5.89 -13.40 -12.53
C SER A 182 -5.96 -13.65 -11.03
N PHE A 183 -6.84 -12.97 -10.28
CA PHE A 183 -6.84 -13.03 -8.81
C PHE A 183 -8.22 -13.34 -8.22
N ASP A 184 -8.27 -14.12 -7.14
CA ASP A 184 -9.49 -14.44 -6.40
C ASP A 184 -9.78 -13.40 -5.31
N VAL A 185 -8.72 -12.76 -4.78
CA VAL A 185 -8.79 -11.61 -3.89
C VAL A 185 -7.81 -10.54 -4.36
N VAL A 186 -8.24 -9.29 -4.43
CA VAL A 186 -7.39 -8.13 -4.74
C VAL A 186 -7.54 -7.09 -3.63
N HIS A 187 -6.43 -6.70 -3.03
CA HIS A 187 -6.34 -5.74 -1.94
C HIS A 187 -5.61 -4.48 -2.38
N ALA A 188 -6.03 -3.32 -1.89
CA ALA A 188 -5.28 -2.07 -2.00
C ALA A 188 -5.50 -1.21 -0.75
N ARG A 189 -4.42 -0.64 -0.21
CA ARG A 189 -4.46 -0.01 1.13
C ARG A 189 -3.59 1.24 1.23
N ALA A 190 -4.16 2.32 1.75
CA ALA A 190 -3.52 3.63 1.89
C ALA A 190 -2.95 4.24 0.58
N VAL A 191 -3.41 3.77 -0.59
CA VAL A 191 -2.88 4.18 -1.91
C VAL A 191 -3.44 5.51 -2.43
N GLY A 192 -4.51 6.06 -1.83
CA GLY A 192 -5.24 7.23 -2.36
C GLY A 192 -4.38 8.49 -2.61
N GLY A 193 -3.26 8.64 -1.91
CA GLY A 193 -2.29 9.72 -2.14
C GLY A 193 -1.50 9.61 -3.46
N GLY A 194 -1.24 8.38 -3.94
CA GLY A 194 -0.43 8.12 -5.15
C GLY A 194 -1.24 7.97 -6.45
N ILE A 195 -2.56 8.08 -6.39
CA ILE A 195 -3.47 7.74 -7.50
C ILE A 195 -4.17 8.98 -8.09
N ARG A 196 -4.09 9.12 -9.41
CA ARG A 196 -4.66 10.21 -10.23
C ARG A 196 -6.18 10.09 -10.37
N ASP A 197 -6.61 8.93 -10.86
CA ASP A 197 -8.03 8.60 -11.08
C ASP A 197 -8.36 7.29 -10.37
N PHE A 198 -9.00 7.43 -9.21
CA PHE A 198 -9.39 6.29 -8.39
C PHE A 198 -10.63 5.57 -8.96
N LEU A 199 -11.44 6.22 -9.79
CA LEU A 199 -12.58 5.56 -10.47
C LEU A 199 -12.08 4.65 -11.59
N THR A 200 -11.09 5.09 -12.37
CA THR A 200 -10.40 4.22 -13.33
C THR A 200 -9.67 3.09 -12.63
N LEU A 201 -8.93 3.35 -11.55
CA LEU A 201 -8.29 2.30 -10.74
C LEU A 201 -9.31 1.24 -10.28
N LEU A 202 -10.45 1.65 -9.74
CA LEU A 202 -11.49 0.72 -9.29
C LEU A 202 -12.06 -0.13 -10.44
N ALA A 203 -12.23 0.43 -11.63
CA ALA A 203 -12.67 -0.30 -12.81
C ALA A 203 -11.59 -1.30 -13.29
N GLU A 204 -10.32 -0.94 -13.26
CA GLU A 204 -9.23 -1.84 -13.66
C GLU A 204 -8.99 -2.97 -12.64
N LEU A 205 -9.03 -2.69 -11.34
CA LEU A 205 -8.93 -3.72 -10.30
C LEU A 205 -10.13 -4.66 -10.32
N ALA A 206 -11.34 -4.17 -10.62
CA ALA A 206 -12.49 -5.06 -10.86
C ALA A 206 -12.25 -6.02 -12.04
N ASN A 207 -11.46 -5.61 -13.06
CA ASN A 207 -11.10 -6.46 -14.19
C ASN A 207 -10.00 -7.49 -13.87
N THR A 208 -9.12 -7.25 -12.88
CA THR A 208 -8.12 -8.25 -12.45
C THR A 208 -8.70 -9.35 -11.56
N VAL A 209 -9.77 -9.03 -10.82
CA VAL A 209 -10.53 -10.00 -10.03
C VAL A 209 -11.25 -11.01 -10.95
N ARG A 210 -11.20 -12.29 -10.56
CA ARG A 210 -11.93 -13.42 -11.19
C ARG A 210 -13.44 -13.29 -10.97
N PRO A 211 -14.31 -13.75 -11.90
CA PRO A 211 -15.74 -13.78 -11.65
C PRO A 211 -16.08 -14.53 -10.35
N GLY A 212 -16.80 -13.87 -9.43
CA GLY A 212 -17.06 -14.35 -8.07
C GLY A 212 -16.00 -14.01 -7.01
N GLY A 213 -14.84 -13.48 -7.39
CA GLY A 213 -13.76 -13.04 -6.50
C GLY A 213 -14.03 -11.69 -5.83
N MET A 214 -13.13 -11.24 -4.95
CA MET A 214 -13.38 -10.08 -4.05
C MET A 214 -12.33 -8.97 -4.14
N LEU A 215 -12.79 -7.73 -4.15
CA LEU A 215 -12.01 -6.52 -3.89
C LEU A 215 -12.04 -6.17 -2.39
N LEU A 216 -10.89 -5.79 -1.84
CA LEU A 216 -10.71 -5.32 -0.46
C LEU A 216 -9.97 -3.96 -0.45
N PHE A 217 -10.58 -2.93 0.11
CA PHE A 217 -9.99 -1.60 0.25
C PHE A 217 -9.94 -1.15 1.70
N ALA A 218 -8.85 -0.48 2.08
CA ALA A 218 -8.65 0.08 3.41
C ALA A 218 -7.87 1.40 3.33
N ASP A 219 -8.42 2.49 3.85
CA ASP A 219 -7.77 3.80 3.76
C ASP A 219 -8.08 4.71 4.97
N GLY A 220 -7.14 5.62 5.27
CA GLY A 220 -7.18 6.51 6.43
C GLY A 220 -7.61 7.92 6.04
N GLU A 221 -8.47 8.56 6.83
CA GLU A 221 -8.89 9.94 6.59
C GLU A 221 -7.89 10.94 7.19
N MET A 222 -7.53 11.96 6.40
CA MET A 222 -6.74 13.11 6.86
C MET A 222 -7.52 14.03 7.82
N GLN A 223 -8.84 13.96 7.82
CA GLN A 223 -9.69 14.65 8.79
C GLN A 223 -9.54 13.99 10.16
N LEU A 224 -9.15 14.77 11.19
CA LEU A 224 -9.18 14.32 12.57
C LEU A 224 -10.53 14.63 13.23
N TYR A 225 -10.84 13.89 14.28
CA TYR A 225 -12.12 13.93 15.00
C TYR A 225 -11.90 14.20 16.49
N ASP A 226 -12.90 14.80 17.15
CA ASP A 226 -12.89 15.05 18.60
C ASP A 226 -13.25 13.80 19.42
N GLU A 227 -13.28 13.92 20.75
CA GLU A 227 -13.64 12.81 21.64
C GLU A 227 -15.10 12.31 21.48
N ASN A 228 -15.95 13.11 20.83
CA ASN A 228 -17.35 12.80 20.48
C ASN A 228 -17.50 12.31 19.02
N MET A 229 -16.37 12.00 18.34
CA MET A 229 -16.30 11.54 16.95
C MET A 229 -16.86 12.53 15.91
N GLN A 230 -16.89 13.83 16.24
CA GLN A 230 -17.24 14.93 15.34
C GLN A 230 -15.98 15.44 14.61
N PRO A 231 -16.08 15.83 13.32
CA PRO A 231 -14.91 16.31 12.58
C PRO A 231 -14.42 17.64 13.15
N LEU A 232 -13.12 17.74 13.43
CA LEU A 232 -12.53 18.97 13.94
C LEU A 232 -12.50 20.07 12.86
N PRO A 233 -12.85 21.32 13.21
CA PRO A 233 -12.83 22.42 12.26
C PRO A 233 -11.40 22.80 11.85
N VAL A 234 -11.30 23.62 10.82
CA VAL A 234 -10.11 24.45 10.60
C VAL A 234 -10.24 25.66 11.52
N ALA A 235 -9.27 25.85 12.41
CA ALA A 235 -9.28 26.87 13.45
C ALA A 235 -7.87 27.49 13.59
N GLU A 236 -7.77 28.71 14.13
CA GLU A 236 -6.52 29.43 14.36
C GLU A 236 -6.00 29.33 15.81
N PRO A 237 -4.70 29.55 16.07
CA PRO A 237 -4.13 29.46 17.41
C PRO A 237 -4.81 30.43 18.40
N GLY A 238 -5.59 29.87 19.32
CA GLY A 238 -6.40 30.62 20.30
C GLY A 238 -7.89 30.30 20.26
N ASP A 239 -8.38 29.66 19.19
CA ASP A 239 -9.75 29.15 19.10
C ASP A 239 -9.96 27.90 19.99
N GLU A 240 -11.19 27.69 20.46
CA GLU A 240 -11.54 26.62 21.42
C GLU A 240 -11.28 25.19 20.91
N LEU A 241 -11.46 24.96 19.61
CA LEU A 241 -11.25 23.65 18.96
C LEU A 241 -9.95 23.58 18.14
N PHE A 242 -8.98 24.42 18.47
CA PHE A 242 -7.68 24.44 17.80
C PHE A 242 -6.85 23.18 18.12
N SER A 243 -6.21 22.62 17.09
CA SER A 243 -5.21 21.54 17.21
C SER A 243 -4.11 21.75 16.17
N TRP A 244 -2.86 21.65 16.61
CA TRP A 244 -1.69 21.68 15.73
C TRP A 244 -1.61 20.45 14.84
N THR A 245 -1.99 19.28 15.36
CA THR A 245 -2.06 18.03 14.58
C THR A 245 -3.09 18.16 13.45
N GLN A 246 -4.30 18.67 13.75
CA GLN A 246 -5.32 18.94 12.73
C GLN A 246 -4.83 19.97 11.70
N ARG A 247 -4.07 21.00 12.10
CA ARG A 247 -3.45 21.97 11.17
C ARG A 247 -2.48 21.30 10.19
N VAL A 248 -1.56 20.46 10.67
CA VAL A 248 -0.59 19.72 9.82
C VAL A 248 -1.31 18.78 8.86
N PHE A 249 -2.26 17.98 9.35
CA PHE A 249 -3.02 17.02 8.54
C PHE A 249 -3.90 17.73 7.49
N HIS A 250 -4.57 18.84 7.86
CA HIS A 250 -5.38 19.63 6.93
C HIS A 250 -4.54 20.31 5.84
N ALA A 251 -3.40 20.91 6.19
CA ALA A 251 -2.49 21.49 5.20
C ALA A 251 -1.97 20.42 4.22
N THR A 252 -1.62 19.23 4.73
CA THR A 252 -1.17 18.10 3.91
C THR A 252 -2.28 17.58 2.99
N TYR A 253 -3.53 17.52 3.48
CA TYR A 253 -4.68 17.17 2.65
C TYR A 253 -4.84 18.15 1.46
N HIS A 254 -4.71 19.46 1.68
CA HIS A 254 -4.75 20.44 0.58
C HIS A 254 -3.56 20.30 -0.37
N ALA A 255 -2.34 20.09 0.13
CA ALA A 255 -1.17 19.87 -0.69
C ALA A 255 -1.25 18.59 -1.54
N MET A 256 -1.92 17.53 -1.06
CA MET A 256 -2.22 16.34 -1.86
C MET A 256 -3.34 16.62 -2.88
N LYS A 257 -4.37 17.39 -2.50
CA LYS A 257 -5.51 17.70 -3.37
C LYS A 257 -5.16 18.68 -4.50
N SER A 258 -4.29 19.67 -4.24
CA SER A 258 -3.77 20.63 -5.23
C SER A 258 -3.04 19.93 -6.38
N ARG A 259 -2.35 18.82 -6.06
CA ARG A 259 -1.61 17.95 -6.99
C ARG A 259 -2.48 16.96 -7.76
N GLY A 260 -3.77 16.85 -7.40
CA GLY A 260 -4.74 15.97 -8.05
C GLY A 260 -4.90 14.59 -7.41
N SER A 261 -4.30 14.31 -6.25
CA SER A 261 -4.47 13.04 -5.56
C SER A 261 -5.90 12.84 -5.04
N GLN A 262 -6.37 11.59 -5.01
CA GLN A 262 -7.74 11.24 -4.60
C GLN A 262 -7.84 10.93 -3.10
N VAL A 263 -7.37 11.85 -2.26
CA VAL A 263 -7.40 11.73 -0.78
C VAL A 263 -8.80 11.62 -0.15
N ASP A 264 -9.86 11.88 -0.91
CA ASP A 264 -11.27 11.66 -0.50
C ASP A 264 -11.70 10.18 -0.54
N THR A 265 -10.87 9.31 -1.12
CA THR A 265 -11.09 7.86 -1.29
C THR A 265 -11.74 7.16 -0.08
N PRO A 266 -11.26 7.32 1.17
CA PRO A 266 -11.88 6.65 2.33
C PRO A 266 -13.36 6.97 2.53
N SER A 267 -13.82 8.15 2.10
CA SER A 267 -15.23 8.56 2.23
C SER A 267 -16.08 8.23 0.99
N LEU A 268 -15.47 8.06 -0.18
CA LEU A 268 -16.19 7.87 -1.44
C LEU A 268 -16.20 6.42 -1.95
N LEU A 269 -15.27 5.57 -1.48
CA LEU A 269 -15.11 4.15 -1.86
C LEU A 269 -16.45 3.38 -2.06
N PRO A 270 -17.41 3.33 -1.11
CA PRO A 270 -18.65 2.55 -1.29
C PRO A 270 -19.56 3.13 -2.38
N THR A 271 -19.52 4.44 -2.59
CA THR A 271 -20.27 5.16 -3.63
C THR A 271 -19.61 5.08 -5.01
N TRP A 272 -18.31 4.76 -5.05
CA TRP A 272 -17.58 4.49 -6.29
C TRP A 272 -17.67 3.03 -6.71
N LEU A 273 -17.52 2.08 -5.77
CA LEU A 273 -17.73 0.64 -6.01
C LEU A 273 -19.13 0.36 -6.58
N SER A 274 -20.16 1.05 -6.10
CA SER A 274 -21.55 0.91 -6.60
C SER A 274 -21.81 1.53 -7.98
N ARG A 275 -20.81 2.16 -8.61
CA ARG A 275 -20.86 2.64 -10.00
C ARG A 275 -20.18 1.69 -11.00
N ILE A 276 -19.39 0.72 -10.52
CA ILE A 276 -18.74 -0.27 -11.39
C ILE A 276 -19.78 -1.34 -11.75
N PRO A 277 -20.17 -1.52 -13.04
CA PRO A 277 -21.29 -2.39 -13.40
C PRO A 277 -21.10 -3.86 -13.00
N ASP A 278 -19.84 -4.32 -12.95
CA ASP A 278 -19.50 -5.74 -12.72
C ASP A 278 -19.32 -6.10 -11.23
N LEU A 279 -19.57 -5.16 -10.32
CA LEU A 279 -19.50 -5.38 -8.87
C LEU A 279 -20.88 -5.57 -8.24
N HIS A 280 -20.93 -6.38 -7.18
CA HIS A 280 -22.11 -6.55 -6.31
C HIS A 280 -21.69 -6.87 -4.86
N LYS A 281 -22.67 -7.11 -3.97
CA LYS A 281 -22.46 -7.37 -2.53
C LYS A 281 -21.54 -6.36 -1.83
N ILE A 282 -21.65 -5.09 -2.22
CA ILE A 282 -20.78 -4.01 -1.73
C ILE A 282 -21.08 -3.78 -0.25
N GLY A 283 -20.02 -3.76 0.56
CA GLY A 283 -20.10 -3.47 1.99
C GLY A 283 -18.96 -2.54 2.42
N SER A 284 -19.12 -1.97 3.61
CA SER A 284 -18.12 -1.09 4.20
C SER A 284 -18.29 -0.99 5.71
N GLN A 285 -17.21 -0.67 6.40
CA GLN A 285 -17.21 -0.30 7.83
C GLN A 285 -16.23 0.86 8.07
N LYS A 286 -16.46 1.65 9.12
CA LYS A 286 -15.53 2.68 9.58
C LYS A 286 -15.14 2.39 11.02
N ILE A 287 -13.86 2.55 11.35
CA ILE A 287 -13.30 2.40 12.69
C ILE A 287 -12.70 3.75 13.11
N PHE A 288 -13.04 4.20 14.31
CA PHE A 288 -12.39 5.34 14.94
C PHE A 288 -11.31 4.82 15.89
N ILE A 289 -10.08 5.33 15.77
CA ILE A 289 -8.94 4.93 16.61
C ILE A 289 -8.38 6.17 17.31
N PRO A 290 -8.22 6.16 18.66
CA PRO A 290 -7.67 7.31 19.39
C PRO A 290 -6.21 7.55 19.00
N LEU A 291 -5.86 8.79 18.68
CA LEU A 291 -4.49 9.20 18.33
C LEU A 291 -3.65 9.42 19.61
N GLY A 292 -3.60 8.40 20.45
CA GLY A 292 -2.88 8.37 21.73
C GLY A 292 -3.67 7.70 22.86
N PRO A 293 -3.00 7.04 23.83
CA PRO A 293 -3.65 6.24 24.87
C PRO A 293 -4.21 7.11 26.01
N TRP A 294 -5.02 8.12 25.66
CA TRP A 294 -5.69 9.03 26.58
C TRP A 294 -6.99 8.44 27.15
N LYS A 295 -7.59 7.44 26.48
CA LYS A 295 -8.54 6.51 27.10
C LYS A 295 -7.80 5.41 27.85
N LYS A 296 -8.44 4.88 28.91
CA LYS A 296 -7.88 3.86 29.82
C LYS A 296 -8.89 2.77 30.12
N GLY A 297 -8.42 1.52 30.24
CA GLY A 297 -9.20 0.40 30.77
C GLY A 297 -9.26 -0.85 29.88
N ASP A 298 -9.08 -0.72 28.57
CA ASP A 298 -8.81 -1.86 27.68
C ASP A 298 -7.34 -1.83 27.23
N PRO A 299 -6.50 -2.80 27.64
CA PRO A 299 -5.11 -2.90 27.19
C PRO A 299 -4.96 -2.97 25.65
N ARG A 300 -5.97 -3.46 24.92
CA ARG A 300 -5.98 -3.47 23.45
C ARG A 300 -6.22 -2.09 22.87
N GLU A 301 -7.17 -1.31 23.40
CA GLU A 301 -7.38 0.08 22.98
C GLU A 301 -6.16 0.94 23.33
N GLU A 302 -5.58 0.77 24.52
CA GLU A 302 -4.36 1.50 24.92
C GLU A 302 -3.16 1.17 24.03
N ALA A 303 -2.89 -0.11 23.74
CA ALA A 303 -1.81 -0.50 22.84
C ALA A 303 -2.04 0.01 21.41
N LEU A 304 -3.25 -0.15 20.87
CA LEU A 304 -3.61 0.32 19.53
C LEU A 304 -3.45 1.85 19.38
N SER A 305 -3.86 2.59 20.41
CA SER A 305 -3.78 4.05 20.42
C SER A 305 -2.34 4.57 20.55
N GLU A 306 -1.49 3.86 21.29
CA GLU A 306 -0.06 4.16 21.41
C GLU A 306 0.72 3.82 20.12
N MET A 307 0.39 2.71 19.47
CA MET A 307 0.88 2.40 18.12
C MET A 307 0.48 3.50 17.13
N LEU A 308 -0.79 3.93 17.16
CA LEU A 308 -1.27 4.98 16.27
C LEU A 308 -0.60 6.34 16.52
N ARG A 309 -0.40 6.72 17.79
CA ARG A 309 0.33 7.95 18.17
C ARG A 309 1.75 7.95 17.62
N THR A 310 2.45 6.81 17.75
CA THR A 310 3.80 6.62 17.22
C THR A 310 3.82 6.72 15.68
N ASN A 311 2.90 6.02 15.01
CA ASN A 311 2.72 6.12 13.55
C ASN A 311 2.42 7.57 13.11
N GLY A 312 1.57 8.31 13.83
CA GLY A 312 1.22 9.69 13.53
C GLY A 312 2.39 10.66 13.67
N LEU A 313 3.20 10.51 14.72
CA LEU A 313 4.43 11.30 14.94
C LEU A 313 5.44 11.11 13.79
N MET A 314 5.65 9.87 13.35
CA MET A 314 6.50 9.54 12.19
C MET A 314 5.90 10.11 10.89
N HIS A 315 4.59 9.92 10.68
CA HIS A 315 3.90 10.36 9.47
C HIS A 315 3.97 11.89 9.28
N MET A 316 3.76 12.67 10.34
CA MET A 316 3.87 14.14 10.29
C MET A 316 5.29 14.61 9.94
N ALA A 317 6.34 13.93 10.41
CA ALA A 317 7.71 14.27 10.01
C ALA A 317 7.92 14.03 8.50
N GLY A 318 7.35 12.94 7.96
CA GLY A 318 7.34 12.64 6.53
C GLY A 318 6.53 13.61 5.65
N MET A 319 5.64 14.43 6.23
CA MET A 319 4.87 15.44 5.49
C MET A 319 5.68 16.70 5.14
N LYS A 320 6.80 16.97 5.83
CA LYS A 320 7.58 18.22 5.66
C LYS A 320 7.95 18.52 4.19
N PRO A 321 8.52 17.60 3.39
CA PRO A 321 8.89 17.90 2.01
C PRO A 321 7.70 18.35 1.15
N LEU A 322 6.56 17.67 1.28
CA LEU A 322 5.34 17.98 0.53
C LEU A 322 4.79 19.37 0.87
N LEU A 323 4.80 19.76 2.15
CA LEU A 323 4.34 21.09 2.58
C LEU A 323 5.27 22.21 2.07
N LEU A 324 6.59 21.99 2.06
CA LEU A 324 7.54 22.95 1.49
C LEU A 324 7.34 23.11 -0.02
N GLU A 325 7.09 22.01 -0.74
CA GLU A 325 6.90 22.00 -2.20
C GLU A 325 5.52 22.55 -2.64
N ASP A 326 4.50 22.51 -1.77
CA ASP A 326 3.22 23.21 -1.97
C ASP A 326 3.32 24.73 -1.66
N GLY A 327 4.44 25.18 -1.06
CA GLY A 327 4.80 26.59 -0.90
C GLY A 327 4.76 27.14 0.54
N TYR A 328 4.58 26.29 1.56
CA TYR A 328 4.66 26.73 2.95
C TYR A 328 6.12 27.06 3.37
N LEU A 329 6.30 28.13 4.15
CA LEU A 329 7.62 28.57 4.62
C LEU A 329 8.22 27.57 5.62
N ALA A 330 9.53 27.33 5.53
CA ALA A 330 10.24 26.35 6.37
C ALA A 330 9.98 26.53 7.87
N ASP A 331 10.25 27.73 8.41
CA ASP A 331 10.02 28.08 9.82
C ASP A 331 8.56 27.86 10.27
N THR A 332 7.60 27.99 9.34
CA THR A 332 6.18 27.76 9.60
C THR A 332 5.85 26.27 9.67
N VAL A 333 6.37 25.47 8.73
CA VAL A 333 6.20 24.01 8.74
C VAL A 333 6.89 23.38 9.96
N ASP A 334 8.09 23.84 10.30
CA ASP A 334 8.84 23.37 11.48
C ASP A 334 8.16 23.76 12.79
N LEU A 335 7.58 24.96 12.90
CA LEU A 335 6.72 25.33 14.03
C LEU A 335 5.51 24.39 14.13
N TRP A 336 4.78 24.18 13.05
CA TRP A 336 3.56 23.35 13.06
C TRP A 336 3.85 21.90 13.43
N ILE A 337 4.92 21.31 12.87
CA ILE A 337 5.34 19.94 13.21
C ILE A 337 5.85 19.87 14.66
N SER A 338 6.64 20.84 15.13
CA SER A 338 7.13 20.86 16.52
C SER A 338 6.02 20.97 17.56
N GLU A 339 5.00 21.79 17.29
CA GLU A 339 3.84 21.95 18.17
C GLU A 339 2.92 20.73 18.10
N ALA A 340 2.65 20.17 16.91
CA ALA A 340 1.86 18.95 16.75
C ALA A 340 2.52 17.73 17.41
N GLN A 341 3.85 17.61 17.30
CA GLN A 341 4.61 16.59 18.02
C GLN A 341 4.50 16.77 19.54
N ARG A 342 4.51 18.00 20.06
CA ARG A 342 4.28 18.27 21.49
C ARG A 342 2.83 17.98 21.93
N GLU A 343 1.85 18.30 21.10
CA GLU A 343 0.43 18.03 21.33
C GLU A 343 0.16 16.52 21.47
N LEU A 344 0.69 15.71 20.54
CA LEU A 344 0.60 14.25 20.61
C LEU A 344 1.51 13.63 21.68
N ALA A 345 2.68 14.21 21.96
CA ALA A 345 3.57 13.71 23.02
C ALA A 345 3.01 13.95 24.43
N GLY A 346 2.39 15.11 24.65
CA GLY A 346 1.76 15.50 25.92
C GLY A 346 0.32 15.01 26.09
N LEU A 347 -0.28 14.39 25.06
CA LEU A 347 -1.69 13.98 25.03
C LEU A 347 -2.66 15.14 25.34
N THR A 348 -2.33 16.36 24.93
CA THR A 348 -3.09 17.56 25.28
C THR A 348 -4.37 17.72 24.46
N ALA A 349 -4.43 17.09 23.27
CA ALA A 349 -5.62 17.03 22.43
C ALA A 349 -6.17 15.60 22.37
N ARG A 350 -7.49 15.43 22.58
CA ARG A 350 -8.17 14.13 22.56
C ARG A 350 -8.63 13.76 21.16
N LEU A 351 -7.66 13.50 20.31
CA LEU A 351 -7.85 13.32 18.88
C LEU A 351 -8.22 11.87 18.53
N TYR A 352 -9.05 11.73 17.49
CA TYR A 352 -9.41 10.50 16.82
C TYR A 352 -9.04 10.57 15.33
N THR A 353 -8.66 9.43 14.76
CA THR A 353 -8.57 9.23 13.30
C THR A 353 -9.71 8.31 12.85
N ARG A 354 -10.15 8.43 11.59
CA ARG A 354 -11.19 7.55 11.02
C ARG A 354 -10.63 6.72 9.86
N TRP A 355 -10.76 5.40 9.99
CA TRP A 355 -10.19 4.41 9.09
C TRP A 355 -11.35 3.68 8.40
N SER A 356 -11.43 3.79 7.08
CA SER A 356 -12.55 3.30 6.29
C SER A 356 -12.16 2.05 5.51
N PHE A 357 -13.00 1.04 5.57
CA PHE A 357 -12.82 -0.23 4.89
C PHE A 357 -14.01 -0.46 3.96
N ALA A 358 -13.76 -0.91 2.74
CA ALA A 358 -14.80 -1.23 1.76
C ALA A 358 -14.45 -2.51 1.00
N TRP A 359 -15.48 -3.22 0.54
CA TRP A 359 -15.31 -4.44 -0.24
C TRP A 359 -16.44 -4.59 -1.26
N ALA A 360 -16.17 -5.38 -2.30
CA ALA A 360 -17.15 -5.76 -3.30
C ALA A 360 -16.76 -7.11 -3.91
N GLU A 361 -17.74 -7.90 -4.31
CA GLU A 361 -17.51 -9.13 -5.08
C GLU A 361 -17.68 -8.81 -6.57
N ARG A 362 -16.83 -9.35 -7.46
CA ARG A 362 -17.08 -9.32 -8.90
C ARG A 362 -18.20 -10.29 -9.21
N LYS A 363 -19.17 -9.87 -10.01
CA LYS A 363 -20.26 -10.74 -10.49
C LYS A 363 -19.68 -11.98 -11.17
N ILE A 364 -20.36 -13.11 -10.97
CA ILE A 364 -20.15 -14.28 -11.83
C ILE A 364 -20.83 -13.93 -13.15
N GLU A 365 -20.07 -13.93 -14.24
CA GLU A 365 -20.63 -13.84 -15.58
C GLU A 365 -21.52 -15.08 -15.82
N GLU A 366 -22.82 -14.87 -15.98
CA GLU A 366 -23.70 -15.89 -16.55
C GLU A 366 -23.16 -16.19 -17.94
N SER A 367 -22.56 -17.37 -18.13
CA SER A 367 -22.06 -17.75 -19.44
C SER A 367 -23.21 -17.72 -20.43
N ALA A 368 -23.05 -16.97 -21.52
CA ALA A 368 -24.02 -16.97 -22.60
C ALA A 368 -24.17 -18.41 -23.10
N ALA A 369 -25.25 -19.07 -22.70
CA ALA A 369 -25.46 -20.48 -22.99
C ALA A 369 -25.49 -20.67 -24.50
N ALA A 370 -24.72 -21.65 -25.00
CA ALA A 370 -24.46 -21.79 -26.42
C ALA A 370 -25.75 -21.86 -27.25
N VAL A 371 -25.79 -21.04 -28.31
CA VAL A 371 -26.83 -20.97 -29.34
C VAL A 371 -26.24 -21.44 -30.66
#